data_AF-A0A958YA36-F1
#
_entry.id   AF-A0A958YA36-F1
#
_cell.length_a   1.000
_cell.length_b   1.000
_cell.length_c   1.000
_cell.angle_alpha   90.00
_cell.angle_beta   90.00
_cell.angle_gamma   90.00
#
_symmetry.space_group_name_H-M   'P 1'
#
loop_
_entity.id
_entity.type
_entity.pdbx_description
1 polymer ?
#
loop_
_entity_poly.entity_id
_entity_poly.type
_entity_poly.pdbx_seq_one_letter_code
_entity_poly.pdbx_strand_id
1 'polypeptide(L)'
;SLNLDEVIPLGFSTTINVPTTYTLSIAQLEGDFLTTNTIYLKDNLLNLYHNLSASDYSFTSEAGEFNARFEIVFQDNSLSVDTPLLPSDGLT
;
A
#
# COMPACT_ATOMS: atom_id res chain seq x y z
N SER A 1 3.55 18.99 -5.81
CA SER A 1 2.35 18.39 -6.41
C SER A 1 2.52 16.89 -6.34
N LEU A 2 1.46 16.15 -6.03
CA LEU A 2 1.48 14.69 -6.09
C LEU A 2 1.53 14.22 -7.54
N ASN A 3 2.02 13.00 -7.74
CA ASN A 3 2.05 12.28 -9.02
C ASN A 3 1.82 10.78 -8.78
N LEU A 4 1.66 9.99 -9.84
CA LEU A 4 1.32 8.57 -9.74
C LEU A 4 2.42 7.69 -9.15
N ASP A 5 3.69 8.12 -9.21
CA ASP A 5 4.83 7.38 -8.67
C ASP A 5 5.12 7.74 -7.20
N GLU A 6 4.33 8.64 -6.61
CA GLU A 6 4.49 9.06 -5.23
C GLU A 6 4.14 7.92 -4.27
N VAL A 7 5.01 7.72 -3.28
CA VAL A 7 4.82 6.77 -2.18
C VAL A 7 4.81 7.54 -0.88
N ILE A 8 3.72 7.43 -0.12
CA ILE A 8 3.56 8.14 1.16
C ILE A 8 3.60 7.10 2.29
N PRO A 9 4.68 7.02 3.08
CA PRO A 9 4.77 6.06 4.19
C PRO A 9 3.82 6.44 5.32
N LEU A 10 3.16 5.42 5.91
CA LEU A 10 2.27 5.56 7.06
C LEU A 10 2.79 4.71 8.22
N GLY A 11 3.21 5.38 9.29
CA GLY A 11 3.60 4.72 10.53
C GLY A 11 2.38 4.34 11.37
N PHE A 12 2.41 3.14 11.95
CA PHE A 12 1.42 2.67 12.91
C PHE A 12 2.12 2.23 14.20
N SER A 13 1.61 2.65 15.36
CA SER A 13 2.09 2.23 16.67
C SER A 13 0.92 1.98 17.60
N THR A 14 1.01 0.93 18.41
CA THR A 14 0.03 0.61 19.44
C THR A 14 0.70 -0.02 20.65
N THR A 15 0.17 0.28 21.84
CA THR A 15 0.61 -0.29 23.12
C THR A 15 -0.42 -1.26 23.70
N ILE A 16 -1.43 -1.65 22.91
CA ILE A 16 -2.47 -2.58 23.35
C ILE A 16 -1.91 -4.01 23.30
N ASN A 17 -1.68 -4.60 24.46
CA ASN A 17 -1.01 -5.91 24.62
C ASN A 17 -1.89 -7.13 24.32
N VAL A 18 -3.00 -6.93 23.62
CA VAL A 18 -3.86 -8.01 23.11
C VAL A 18 -4.10 -7.78 21.62
N PRO A 19 -4.17 -8.85 20.80
CA PRO A 19 -4.50 -8.72 19.39
C PRO A 19 -5.75 -7.87 19.19
N THR A 20 -5.57 -6.71 18.55
CA THR A 20 -6.64 -5.71 18.37
C THR A 20 -6.81 -5.43 16.90
N THR A 21 -8.07 -5.38 16.45
CA THR A 21 -8.42 -5.01 15.08
C THR A 21 -8.50 -3.49 14.96
N TYR A 22 -7.80 -2.96 13.97
CA TYR A 22 -7.79 -1.57 13.57
C TYR A 22 -8.36 -1.45 12.16
N THR A 23 -8.88 -0.27 11.84
CA THR A 23 -9.41 0.06 10.53
C THR A 23 -8.78 1.35 10.04
N LEU A 24 -8.24 1.32 8.83
CA LEU A 24 -7.79 2.49 8.08
C LEU A 24 -8.87 2.83 7.04
N SER A 25 -9.29 4.09 7.01
CA SER A 25 -10.30 4.59 6.09
C SER A 25 -9.94 5.99 5.61
N ILE A 26 -10.49 6.37 4.47
CA ILE A 26 -10.38 7.73 3.93
C ILE A 26 -11.58 8.53 4.44
N ALA A 27 -11.33 9.46 5.35
CA ALA A 27 -12.39 10.33 5.87
C ALA A 27 -12.79 11.42 4.86
N GLN A 28 -11.82 11.98 4.15
CA GLN A 28 -12.03 13.07 3.20
C GLN A 28 -10.90 13.10 2.17
N LEU A 29 -11.21 13.57 0.96
CA LEU A 29 -10.25 13.84 -0.10
C LEU A 29 -10.28 15.33 -0.46
N GLU A 30 -9.11 15.93 -0.65
CA GLU A 30 -8.97 17.33 -1.04
C GLU A 30 -7.98 17.48 -2.21
N GLY A 31 -8.36 18.31 -3.18
CA GLY A 31 -7.56 18.58 -4.37
C GLY A 31 -7.77 17.57 -5.51
N ASP A 32 -7.59 18.05 -6.74
CA ASP A 32 -7.94 17.32 -7.96
C ASP A 32 -7.22 15.98 -8.10
N PHE A 33 -5.96 15.91 -7.67
CA PHE A 33 -5.19 14.68 -7.78
C PHE A 33 -5.82 13.53 -6.96
N LEU A 34 -6.19 13.80 -5.70
CA LEU A 34 -6.73 12.78 -4.80
C LEU A 34 -8.17 12.41 -5.14
N THR A 35 -8.93 13.31 -5.78
CA THR A 35 -10.32 13.06 -6.19
C THR A 35 -10.44 12.36 -7.55
N THR A 36 -9.38 12.39 -8.37
CA THR A 36 -9.38 11.78 -9.72
C THR A 36 -8.59 10.48 -9.82
N ASN A 37 -7.72 10.17 -8.84
CA ASN A 37 -6.90 8.96 -8.83
C ASN A 37 -7.33 8.01 -7.72
N THR A 38 -7.22 6.71 -7.97
CA THR A 38 -7.47 5.69 -6.96
C THR A 38 -6.34 5.66 -5.94
N ILE A 39 -6.70 5.53 -4.66
CA ILE A 39 -5.78 5.50 -3.55
C ILE A 39 -5.71 4.07 -3.03
N TYR A 40 -4.50 3.51 -3.05
CA TYR A 40 -4.23 2.19 -2.54
C TYR A 40 -3.44 2.27 -1.24
N LEU A 41 -3.76 1.37 -0.32
CA LEU A 41 -2.93 1.05 0.83
C LEU A 41 -2.12 -0.20 0.49
N LYS A 42 -0.81 -0.11 0.53
CA LYS A 42 0.09 -1.26 0.45
C LYS A 42 0.49 -1.68 1.86
N ASP A 43 0.13 -2.90 2.25
CA ASP A 43 0.62 -3.55 3.46
C ASP A 43 1.85 -4.40 3.11
N ASN A 44 3.04 -3.89 3.44
CA ASN A 44 4.33 -4.54 3.21
C ASN A 44 4.52 -5.82 4.04
N LEU A 45 3.80 -5.99 5.16
CA LEU A 45 3.88 -7.22 5.96
C LEU A 45 3.21 -8.38 5.21
N LEU A 46 2.09 -8.11 4.55
CA LEU A 46 1.31 -9.10 3.81
C LEU A 46 1.62 -9.11 2.31
N ASN A 47 2.41 -8.13 1.84
CA ASN A 47 2.64 -7.85 0.42
C ASN A 47 1.33 -7.71 -0.36
N LEU A 48 0.38 -6.94 0.20
CA LEU A 48 -0.98 -6.77 -0.32
C LEU A 48 -1.23 -5.31 -0.70
N TYR A 49 -1.90 -5.10 -1.82
CA TYR A 49 -2.46 -3.81 -2.22
C TYR A 49 -3.97 -3.84 -1.99
N HIS A 50 -4.49 -2.85 -1.26
CA HIS A 50 -5.90 -2.68 -0.97
C HIS A 50 -6.40 -1.37 -1.55
N ASN A 51 -7.51 -1.39 -2.30
CA ASN A 51 -8.13 -0.18 -2.82
C ASN A 51 -8.89 0.55 -1.69
N LEU A 52 -8.20 1.51 -1.08
CA LEU A 52 -8.72 2.28 0.05
C LEU A 52 -9.80 3.29 -0.38
N SER A 53 -9.86 3.63 -1.67
CA SER A 53 -10.96 4.42 -2.24
C SER A 53 -12.27 3.63 -2.37
N ALA A 54 -12.21 2.30 -2.45
CA ALA A 54 -13.38 1.44 -2.61
C ALA A 54 -13.94 0.96 -1.27
N SER A 55 -13.07 0.66 -0.30
CA SER A 55 -13.49 0.22 1.03
C SER A 55 -12.40 0.43 2.07
N ASP A 56 -12.80 0.43 3.33
CA ASP A 56 -11.89 0.48 4.48
C ASP A 56 -11.01 -0.78 4.55
N TYR A 57 -9.80 -0.62 5.08
CA TYR A 57 -8.86 -1.71 5.32
C TYR A 57 -8.81 -2.06 6.81
N SER A 58 -9.13 -3.31 7.16
CA SER A 58 -9.05 -3.79 8.54
C SER A 58 -7.90 -4.76 8.73
N PHE A 59 -7.13 -4.59 9.80
CA PHE A 59 -6.01 -5.45 10.16
C PHE A 59 -5.93 -5.67 11.67
N THR A 60 -5.42 -6.83 12.07
CA THR A 60 -5.13 -7.11 13.49
C THR A 60 -3.65 -6.84 13.77
N SER A 61 -3.35 -6.27 14.94
CA SER A 61 -1.99 -6.06 15.41
C SER A 61 -1.86 -6.32 16.92
N GLU A 62 -0.69 -6.80 17.32
CA GLU A 62 -0.20 -6.75 18.69
C GLU A 62 0.49 -5.40 18.97
N ALA A 63 0.92 -5.18 20.21
CA ALA A 63 1.70 -4.01 20.61
C ALA A 63 3.03 -3.93 19.87
N GLY A 64 3.40 -2.74 19.42
CA GLY A 64 4.65 -2.49 18.69
C GLY A 64 4.61 -1.22 17.86
N GLU A 65 5.73 -0.97 17.18
CA GLU A 65 5.91 0.13 16.22
C GLU A 65 6.19 -0.45 14.82
N PHE A 66 5.42 0.02 13.84
CA PHE A 66 5.39 -0.48 12.48
C PHE A 66 5.52 0.70 11.49
N ASN A 67 6.72 1.26 11.40
CA ASN A 67 6.98 2.47 10.60
C ASN A 67 7.10 2.20 9.09
N ALA A 68 7.28 0.94 8.69
CA ALA A 68 7.46 0.53 7.30
C ALA A 68 6.38 -0.45 6.80
N ARG A 69 5.32 -0.66 7.59
CA ARG A 69 4.27 -1.63 7.23
C ARG A 69 3.34 -1.09 6.17
N PHE A 70 2.96 0.19 6.24
CA PHE A 70 1.93 0.76 5.39
C PHE A 70 2.49 1.86 4.50
N GLU A 71 2.09 1.84 3.24
CA GLU A 71 2.37 2.88 2.25
C GLU A 71 1.07 3.24 1.54
N ILE A 72 0.82 4.54 1.32
CA ILE A 72 -0.20 5.00 0.38
C ILE A 72 0.47 5.16 -0.98
N VAL A 73 -0.13 4.57 -2.00
CA VAL A 73 0.35 4.56 -3.39
C VAL A 73 -0.82 4.80 -4.34
N PHE A 74 -0.51 5.33 -5.53
CA PHE A 74 -1.52 5.73 -6.52
C PHE A 74 -1.51 4.85 -7.78
N GLN A 75 -0.69 3.80 -7.80
CA GLN A 75 -0.65 2.78 -8.84
C GLN A 75 -0.89 1.41 -8.22
N ASP A 76 -1.73 0.60 -8.89
CA ASP A 76 -1.86 -0.81 -8.59
C ASP A 76 -0.64 -1.54 -9.17
N ASN A 77 0.14 -2.20 -8.32
CA ASN A 77 1.33 -2.92 -8.76
C ASN A 77 1.03 -4.37 -9.20
N SER A 78 -0.24 -4.72 -9.41
CA SER A 78 -0.69 -6.04 -9.90
C SER A 78 -0.14 -6.42 -11.29
N LEU A 79 0.54 -5.50 -12.00
CA LEU A 79 1.11 -5.72 -13.34
C LEU A 79 2.57 -5.28 -13.50
N SER A 80 3.44 -5.44 -12.50
CA SER A 80 4.87 -5.56 -12.80
C SER A 80 5.15 -6.98 -13.31
N VAL A 81 4.96 -7.19 -14.62
CA VAL A 81 5.56 -8.34 -15.29
C VAL A 81 7.06 -8.05 -15.35
N ASP A 82 7.81 -8.53 -14.37
CA ASP A 82 9.24 -8.74 -14.53
C ASP A 82 9.37 -9.64 -15.76
N THR A 83 9.68 -9.05 -16.91
CA THR A 83 9.84 -9.81 -18.13
C THR A 83 11.07 -10.67 -17.88
N PRO A 84 10.96 -12.01 -17.80
CA PRO A 84 12.15 -12.82 -17.60
C PRO A 84 13.05 -12.54 -18.80
N LEU A 85 14.22 -11.94 -18.54
CA LEU A 85 15.26 -11.86 -19.55
C LEU A 85 15.63 -13.30 -19.87
N LEU A 86 15.04 -13.86 -20.92
CA LEU A 86 15.51 -15.10 -21.50
C LEU A 86 16.97 -14.83 -21.91
N PRO A 87 17.96 -15.57 -21.38
CA PRO A 87 19.29 -15.49 -21.93
C PRO A 87 19.16 -15.85 -23.41
N SER A 88 19.52 -14.91 -24.28
CA SER A 88 19.79 -15.22 -25.67
C SER A 88 21.10 -16.01 -25.67
N ASP A 89 21.03 -17.29 -25.30
CA ASP A 89 22.08 -18.25 -25.61
C ASP A 89 21.98 -18.50 -27.11
N GLY A 90 22.52 -17.55 -27.85
CA GLY A 90 23.05 -17.81 -29.17
C GLY A 90 24.14 -18.86 -29.01
N LEU A 91 23.81 -20.10 -29.36
CA LEU A 91 24.82 -21.03 -29.82
C LEU A 91 24.32 -21.69 -31.10
N THR A 92 25.05 -21.34 -32.16
CA THR A 92 25.23 -22.06 -33.41
C THR A 92 25.37 -23.56 -33.23
#